data_AF-A0A2G8LI00-F1
#
_entry.id   AF-A0A2G8LI00-F1
#
_cell.length_a   1.000
_cell.length_b   1.000
_cell.length_c   1.000
_cell.angle_alpha   90.00
_cell.angle_beta   90.00
_cell.angle_gamma   90.00
#
_symmetry.space_group_name_H-M   'P 1'
#
loop_
_entity.id
_entity.type
_entity.pdbx_description
1 polymer ?
#
loop_
_entity_poly.entity_id
_entity_poly.type
_entity_poly.pdbx_seq_one_letter_code
_entity_poly.pdbx_strand_id
1 'polypeptide(L)'
;MAGNNFESLFRSLRIQSNDNEELRNIFDAVVAIYSQWEQQYNDRELQQVCILRMKVMSQIYRHHIRFTQLRIDFTDRFTQWAYMYLFMMRHVHLVHYALDVTVQERLIRVNPRGLPPAVCMIGGGPGSDILGYCVFRRKYGCTTPLTSQVNVLDKCIGWNWSWETLQPFLPNNYRCAIPRSAIVNSITQ
;
A
#
# COMPACT_ATOMS: atom_id res chain seq x y z
N MET A 1 4.84 29.19 15.45
CA MET A 1 4.71 28.86 14.01
C MET A 1 5.77 27.81 13.69
N ALA A 2 5.39 26.53 13.68
CA ALA A 2 6.30 25.39 13.51
C ALA A 2 5.85 24.47 12.36
N GLY A 3 5.23 25.03 11.31
CA GLY A 3 5.10 24.34 10.04
C GLY A 3 6.44 24.40 9.33
N ASN A 4 7.02 23.26 8.95
CA ASN A 4 7.79 23.07 7.70
C ASN A 4 8.68 21.81 7.65
N ASN A 5 8.81 21.00 8.71
CA ASN A 5 9.71 19.83 8.61
C ASN A 5 9.05 18.59 7.96
N PHE A 6 7.77 18.32 8.25
CA PHE A 6 7.06 17.19 7.61
C PHE A 6 6.57 17.52 6.21
N GLU A 7 6.03 18.71 5.96
CA GLU A 7 5.72 19.18 4.60
C GLU A 7 6.95 19.10 3.67
N SER A 8 8.14 19.43 4.18
CA SER A 8 9.41 19.24 3.46
C SER A 8 9.75 17.76 3.22
N LEU A 9 9.54 16.88 4.21
CA LEU A 9 9.68 15.43 4.06
C LEU A 9 8.70 14.86 3.02
N PHE A 10 7.43 15.28 3.06
CA PHE A 10 6.39 14.92 2.08
C PHE A 10 6.69 15.49 0.68
N ARG A 11 7.24 16.71 0.59
CA ARG A 11 7.64 17.33 -0.69
C ARG A 11 8.90 16.74 -1.30
N SER A 12 9.84 16.27 -0.47
CA SER A 12 11.06 15.60 -0.94
C SER A 12 10.81 14.15 -1.38
N LEU A 13 9.77 13.50 -0.84
CA LEU A 13 9.29 12.18 -1.26
C LEU A 13 8.17 12.23 -2.30
N ARG A 14 7.57 13.41 -2.57
CA ARG A 14 6.75 13.62 -3.76
C ARG A 14 7.62 13.23 -4.94
N ILE A 15 7.26 12.11 -5.55
CA ILE A 15 7.90 11.58 -6.75
C ILE A 15 7.97 12.74 -7.74
N GLN A 16 9.17 13.29 -7.94
CA GLN A 16 9.44 14.28 -8.97
C GLN A 16 9.44 13.57 -10.31
N SER A 17 8.26 13.25 -10.81
CA SER A 17 8.09 12.78 -12.16
C SER A 17 6.79 13.32 -12.69
N ASN A 18 6.78 13.71 -13.95
CA ASN A 18 5.57 13.88 -14.76
C ASN A 18 4.78 12.54 -14.92
N ASP A 19 5.02 11.53 -14.08
CA ASP A 19 4.53 10.16 -14.22
C ASP A 19 3.47 9.78 -13.16
N ASN A 20 2.37 9.26 -13.71
CA ASN A 20 1.33 8.41 -13.15
C ASN A 20 0.55 8.96 -11.92
N GLU A 21 -0.50 9.73 -12.22
CA GLU A 21 -1.54 10.20 -11.30
C GLU A 21 -2.02 9.11 -10.31
N GLU A 22 -2.07 7.85 -10.75
CA GLU A 22 -2.46 6.71 -9.92
C GLU A 22 -1.52 6.49 -8.72
N LEU A 23 -0.19 6.60 -8.94
CA LEU A 23 0.80 6.43 -7.87
C LEU A 23 0.70 7.57 -6.85
N ARG A 24 0.50 8.80 -7.32
CA ARG A 24 0.27 9.96 -6.46
C ARG A 24 -0.99 9.78 -5.62
N ASN A 25 -2.09 9.34 -6.22
CA ASN A 25 -3.35 9.10 -5.53
C ASN A 25 -3.22 8.05 -4.41
N ILE A 26 -2.43 6.99 -4.62
CA ILE A 26 -2.14 6.01 -3.58
C ILE A 26 -1.30 6.61 -2.46
N PHE A 27 -0.24 7.36 -2.79
CA PHE A 27 0.61 7.99 -1.79
C PHE A 27 -0.16 9.02 -0.95
N ASP A 28 -0.96 9.86 -1.60
CA ASP A 28 -1.79 10.86 -0.94
C ASP A 28 -2.79 10.22 0.03
N ALA A 29 -3.32 9.02 -0.28
CA ALA A 29 -4.17 8.27 0.64
C ALA A 29 -3.42 7.84 1.91
N VAL A 30 -2.15 7.44 1.81
CA VAL A 30 -1.31 7.11 2.97
C VAL A 30 -1.01 8.35 3.81
N VAL A 31 -0.77 9.50 3.17
CA VAL A 31 -0.57 10.78 3.86
C VAL A 31 -1.86 11.22 4.58
N ALA A 32 -3.02 11.04 3.95
CA ALA A 32 -4.31 11.43 4.52
C ALA A 32 -4.64 10.71 5.84
N ILE A 33 -4.15 9.47 6.03
CA ILE A 33 -4.26 8.76 7.32
C ILE A 33 -3.57 9.55 8.44
N TYR A 34 -2.36 10.07 8.19
CA TYR A 34 -1.64 10.90 9.17
C TYR A 34 -2.43 12.17 9.48
N SER A 35 -2.93 12.85 8.45
CA SER A 35 -3.71 14.08 8.62
C SER A 35 -5.02 13.86 9.38
N GLN A 36 -5.62 12.67 9.30
CA GLN A 36 -6.76 12.32 10.14
C GLN A 36 -6.37 12.27 11.64
N TRP A 37 -5.18 11.78 11.96
CA TRP A 37 -4.70 11.69 13.34
C TRP A 37 -4.25 13.03 13.92
N GLU A 38 -3.85 14.00 13.08
CA GLU A 38 -3.55 15.37 13.54
C GLU A 38 -4.74 16.01 14.27
N GLN A 39 -5.97 15.58 14.00
CA GLN A 39 -7.17 16.05 14.70
C GLN A 39 -7.34 15.46 16.11
N GLN A 40 -6.64 14.37 16.42
CA GLN A 40 -6.81 13.57 17.64
C GLN A 40 -5.61 13.67 18.59
N TYR A 41 -4.45 14.08 18.10
CA TYR A 41 -3.18 14.08 18.84
C TYR A 41 -2.53 15.45 18.83
N ASN A 42 -1.66 15.71 19.81
CA ASN A 42 -0.73 16.83 19.71
C ASN A 42 0.23 16.59 18.54
N ASP A 43 0.37 17.57 17.64
CA ASP A 43 1.20 17.46 16.43
C ASP A 43 2.64 16.99 16.72
N ARG A 44 3.29 17.53 17.77
CA ARG A 44 4.67 17.13 18.12
C ARG A 44 4.76 15.70 18.61
N GLU A 45 3.80 15.25 19.41
CA GLU A 45 3.77 13.89 19.95
C GLU A 45 3.50 12.87 18.83
N LEU A 46 2.52 13.16 17.97
CA LEU A 46 2.20 12.36 16.79
C LEU A 46 3.43 12.23 15.87
N GLN A 47 4.08 13.36 15.59
CA GLN A 47 5.30 13.42 14.79
C GLN A 47 6.39 12.51 15.34
N GLN A 48 6.65 12.59 16.66
CA GLN A 48 7.68 11.79 17.33
C GLN A 48 7.37 10.29 17.25
N VAL A 49 6.12 9.91 17.51
CA VAL A 49 5.67 8.50 17.43
C VAL A 49 5.85 7.96 16.00
N CYS A 50 5.40 8.70 14.99
CA CYS A 50 5.52 8.30 13.58
C CYS A 50 6.99 8.17 13.14
N ILE A 51 7.85 9.14 13.47
CA ILE A 51 9.30 9.06 13.17
C ILE A 51 9.94 7.86 13.86
N LEU A 52 9.59 7.60 15.13
CA LEU A 52 10.13 6.46 15.86
C LEU A 52 9.74 5.14 15.19
N ARG A 53 8.45 4.97 14.82
CA ARG A 53 7.99 3.78 14.10
C ARG A 53 8.67 3.63 12.75
N MET A 54 8.84 4.71 11.99
CA MET A 54 9.58 4.67 10.72
C MET A 54 11.03 4.21 10.89
N LYS A 55 11.73 4.67 11.93
CA LYS A 55 13.11 4.25 12.24
C LYS A 55 13.18 2.75 12.57
N VAL A 56 12.28 2.29 13.44
CA VAL A 56 12.19 0.87 13.82
C VAL A 56 11.91 0.01 12.59
N MET A 57 10.90 0.36 11.80
CA MET A 57 10.55 -0.35 10.57
C MET A 57 11.69 -0.39 9.57
N SER A 58 12.39 0.73 9.37
CA SER A 58 13.56 0.80 8.49
C SER A 58 14.69 -0.11 8.95
N GLN A 59 14.99 -0.16 10.25
CA GLN A 59 16.04 -1.02 10.80
C GLN A 59 15.70 -2.50 10.64
N ILE A 60 14.46 -2.88 10.94
CA ILE A 60 14.02 -4.27 10.82
C ILE A 60 14.12 -4.74 9.36
N TYR A 61 13.63 -3.94 8.41
CA TYR A 61 13.67 -4.30 6.99
C TYR A 61 15.08 -4.22 6.36
N ARG A 62 16.04 -3.52 6.97
CA ARG A 62 17.44 -3.51 6.50
C ARG A 62 18.26 -4.69 7.03
N HIS A 63 18.06 -5.09 8.27
CA HIS A 63 19.00 -5.99 8.96
C HIS A 63 18.36 -7.28 9.50
N HIS A 64 17.03 -7.37 9.58
CA HIS A 64 16.36 -8.42 10.36
C HIS A 64 15.11 -9.00 9.68
N ILE A 65 15.06 -9.02 8.34
CA ILE A 65 13.91 -9.54 7.57
C ILE A 65 13.54 -10.98 7.97
N ARG A 66 14.49 -11.81 8.40
CA ARG A 66 14.20 -13.20 8.83
C ARG A 66 13.40 -13.30 10.14
N PHE A 67 13.37 -12.25 10.96
CA PHE A 67 12.74 -12.25 12.29
C PHE A 67 11.70 -11.12 12.45
N THR A 68 11.21 -10.55 11.35
CA THR A 68 10.18 -9.50 11.32
C THR A 68 8.94 -9.89 12.12
N GLN A 69 8.49 -11.14 11.99
CA GLN A 69 7.26 -11.62 12.63
C GLN A 69 7.31 -11.63 14.16
N LEU A 70 8.50 -11.71 14.75
CA LEU A 70 8.70 -11.74 16.20
C LEU A 70 8.97 -10.35 16.79
N ARG A 71 9.14 -9.32 15.94
CA ARG A 71 9.65 -8.00 16.33
C ARG A 71 8.74 -6.84 15.95
N ILE A 72 7.78 -7.09 15.07
CA ILE A 72 6.81 -6.09 14.63
C ILE A 72 5.47 -6.43 15.25
N ASP A 73 4.91 -5.47 15.97
CA ASP A 73 3.50 -5.50 16.31
C ASP A 73 2.70 -5.05 15.09
N PHE A 74 2.15 -6.03 14.35
CA PHE A 74 1.33 -5.76 13.17
C PHE A 74 -0.06 -5.24 13.51
N THR A 75 -0.43 -5.14 14.79
CA THR A 75 -1.70 -4.59 15.26
C THR A 75 -1.59 -3.09 15.60
N ASP A 76 -0.37 -2.59 15.81
CA ASP A 76 -0.10 -1.16 16.07
C ASP A 76 -0.29 -0.33 14.79
N ARG A 77 -1.31 0.54 14.79
CA ARG A 77 -1.65 1.39 13.65
C ARG A 77 -0.51 2.32 13.21
N PHE A 78 0.33 2.79 14.14
CA PHE A 78 1.47 3.64 13.79
C PHE A 78 2.58 2.85 13.10
N THR A 79 2.79 1.61 13.52
CA THR A 79 3.68 0.65 12.84
C THR A 79 3.17 0.31 11.45
N GLN A 80 1.88 0.04 11.30
CA GLN A 80 1.25 -0.19 10.00
C GLN A 80 1.42 1.01 9.07
N TRP A 81 1.11 2.22 9.55
CA TRP A 81 1.29 3.45 8.76
C TRP A 81 2.74 3.70 8.39
N ALA A 82 3.69 3.49 9.32
CA ALA A 82 5.10 3.64 9.04
C ALA A 82 5.58 2.67 7.93
N TYR A 83 5.07 1.44 7.92
CA TYR A 83 5.32 0.51 6.81
C TYR A 83 4.74 1.03 5.49
N MET A 84 3.47 1.45 5.49
CA MET A 84 2.81 1.96 4.28
C MET A 84 3.59 3.15 3.72
N TYR A 85 3.97 4.09 4.57
CA TYR A 85 4.71 5.28 4.18
C TYR A 85 6.08 4.96 3.58
N LEU A 86 6.82 4.03 4.18
CA LEU A 86 8.18 3.70 3.75
C LEU A 86 8.24 2.77 2.53
N PHE A 87 7.32 1.82 2.43
CA PHE A 87 7.48 0.67 1.53
C PHE A 87 6.35 0.50 0.53
N MET A 88 5.13 0.98 0.79
CA MET A 88 3.97 0.70 -0.08
C MET A 88 4.22 1.11 -1.53
N MET A 89 4.70 2.34 -1.76
CA MET A 89 4.92 2.83 -3.12
C MET A 89 5.95 2.01 -3.89
N ARG A 90 6.95 1.47 -3.19
CA ARG A 90 7.95 0.59 -3.81
C ARG A 90 7.32 -0.73 -4.27
N HIS A 91 6.45 -1.31 -3.46
CA HIS A 91 5.72 -2.54 -3.81
C HIS A 91 4.74 -2.31 -4.96
N VAL A 92 3.94 -1.23 -4.89
CA VAL A 92 3.01 -0.83 -5.96
C VAL A 92 3.76 -0.69 -7.28
N HIS A 93 4.89 0.03 -7.27
CA HIS A 93 5.73 0.21 -8.45
C HIS A 93 6.32 -1.11 -8.95
N LEU A 94 6.85 -1.96 -8.05
CA LEU A 94 7.44 -3.25 -8.41
C LEU A 94 6.44 -4.15 -9.15
N VAL A 95 5.23 -4.29 -8.62
CA VAL A 95 4.18 -5.12 -9.24
C VAL A 95 3.77 -4.56 -10.60
N HIS A 96 3.51 -3.25 -10.65
CA HIS A 96 3.16 -2.58 -11.90
C HIS A 96 4.24 -2.77 -12.98
N TYR A 97 5.49 -2.49 -12.62
CA TYR A 97 6.64 -2.59 -13.51
C TYR A 97 6.87 -4.02 -13.99
N ALA A 98 6.85 -5.01 -13.08
CA ALA A 98 7.08 -6.40 -13.44
C ALA A 98 6.04 -6.91 -14.46
N LEU A 99 4.76 -6.59 -14.26
CA LEU A 99 3.70 -6.97 -15.19
C LEU A 99 3.82 -6.23 -16.53
N ASP A 100 4.17 -4.95 -16.50
CA ASP A 100 4.39 -4.13 -17.70
C ASP A 100 5.52 -4.69 -18.56
N VAL A 101 6.66 -5.01 -17.96
CA VAL A 101 7.79 -5.67 -18.64
C VAL A 101 7.35 -7.02 -19.19
N THR A 102 6.58 -7.81 -18.44
CA THR A 102 6.10 -9.12 -18.89
C THR A 102 5.20 -9.02 -20.14
N VAL A 103 4.42 -7.94 -20.28
CA VAL A 103 3.65 -7.65 -21.51
C VAL A 103 4.57 -7.21 -22.65
N GLN A 104 5.53 -6.33 -22.39
CA GLN A 104 6.49 -5.85 -23.39
C GLN A 104 7.32 -6.99 -23.99
N GLU A 105 7.73 -7.94 -23.15
CA GLU A 105 8.43 -9.18 -23.53
C GLU A 105 7.50 -10.24 -24.14
N ARG A 106 6.21 -9.93 -24.33
CA ARG A 106 5.18 -10.79 -24.92
C ARG A 106 4.96 -12.13 -24.19
N LEU A 107 5.34 -12.20 -22.91
CA LEU A 107 5.14 -13.37 -22.06
C LEU A 107 3.68 -13.50 -21.59
N ILE A 108 2.98 -12.36 -21.46
CA ILE A 108 1.54 -12.32 -21.19
C ILE A 108 0.83 -11.38 -22.16
N ARG A 109 -0.50 -11.55 -22.28
CA ARG A 109 -1.37 -10.64 -23.05
C ARG A 109 -2.45 -10.07 -22.14
N VAL A 110 -2.78 -8.79 -22.34
CA VAL A 110 -3.86 -8.12 -21.61
C VAL A 110 -5.09 -8.02 -22.50
N ASN A 111 -6.23 -8.50 -22.01
CA ASN A 111 -7.52 -8.29 -22.66
C ASN A 111 -8.31 -7.23 -21.87
N PRO A 112 -8.38 -5.97 -22.32
CA PRO A 112 -9.07 -4.89 -21.60
C PRO A 112 -10.58 -5.12 -21.46
N ARG A 113 -11.17 -5.91 -22.35
CA ARG A 113 -12.60 -6.27 -22.36
C ARG A 113 -12.89 -7.63 -21.70
N GLY A 114 -11.84 -8.33 -21.26
CA GLY A 114 -11.97 -9.63 -20.62
C GLY A 114 -12.51 -9.54 -19.20
N LEU A 115 -12.96 -10.68 -18.68
CA LEU A 115 -13.25 -10.80 -17.26
C LEU A 115 -11.95 -10.62 -16.44
N PRO A 116 -12.02 -9.93 -15.29
CA PRO A 116 -10.88 -9.81 -14.40
C PRO A 116 -10.45 -11.20 -13.90
N PRO A 117 -9.14 -11.50 -13.85
CA PRO A 117 -8.67 -12.75 -13.29
C PRO A 117 -8.86 -12.76 -11.77
N ALA A 118 -8.89 -13.95 -11.20
CA ALA A 118 -8.71 -14.13 -9.76
C ALA A 118 -7.30 -13.67 -9.37
N VAL A 119 -7.19 -12.93 -8.27
CA VAL A 119 -5.92 -12.43 -7.74
C VAL A 119 -5.65 -13.07 -6.38
N CYS A 120 -4.47 -13.65 -6.23
CA CYS A 120 -3.97 -14.14 -4.95
C CYS A 120 -2.63 -13.49 -4.65
N MET A 121 -2.53 -12.79 -3.52
CA MET A 121 -1.32 -12.17 -3.01
C MET A 121 -0.75 -13.03 -1.89
N ILE A 122 0.56 -13.28 -1.89
CA ILE A 122 1.25 -14.00 -0.81
C ILE A 122 2.16 -13.01 -0.10
N GLY A 123 1.90 -12.74 1.18
CA GLY A 123 2.59 -11.67 1.92
C GLY A 123 2.19 -10.27 1.48
N GLY A 124 0.91 -10.06 1.13
CA GLY A 124 0.41 -8.81 0.54
C GLY A 124 0.31 -7.64 1.52
N GLY A 125 0.58 -7.86 2.82
CA GLY A 125 0.61 -6.83 3.83
C GLY A 125 -0.63 -5.91 3.78
N PRO A 126 -0.46 -4.59 3.65
CA PRO A 126 -1.56 -3.62 3.59
C PRO A 126 -2.32 -3.60 2.24
N GLY A 127 -2.16 -4.60 1.37
CA GLY A 127 -2.75 -4.60 0.04
C GLY A 127 -1.95 -3.79 -0.99
N SER A 128 -0.64 -3.63 -0.82
CA SER A 128 0.20 -2.89 -1.77
C SER A 128 0.20 -3.51 -3.17
N ASP A 129 0.17 -4.83 -3.25
CA ASP A 129 0.33 -5.54 -4.52
C ASP A 129 -0.93 -5.43 -5.38
N ILE A 130 -2.13 -5.47 -4.78
CA ILE A 130 -3.39 -5.27 -5.50
C ILE A 130 -3.50 -3.84 -6.04
N LEU A 131 -2.95 -2.86 -5.32
CA LEU A 131 -2.88 -1.48 -5.80
C LEU A 131 -1.98 -1.39 -7.03
N GLY A 132 -0.78 -1.98 -7.00
CA GLY A 132 0.12 -2.07 -8.17
C GLY A 132 -0.53 -2.78 -9.37
N TYR A 133 -1.26 -3.86 -9.11
CA TYR A 133 -2.03 -4.57 -10.13
C TYR A 133 -3.12 -3.68 -10.75
N CYS A 134 -3.85 -2.90 -9.95
CA CYS A 134 -4.82 -1.95 -10.44
C CYS A 134 -4.20 -0.85 -11.32
N VAL A 135 -3.02 -0.33 -10.94
CA VAL A 135 -2.27 0.65 -11.77
C VAL A 135 -1.92 0.04 -13.13
N PHE A 136 -1.39 -1.19 -13.14
CA PHE A 136 -1.13 -1.93 -14.37
C PHE A 136 -2.39 -2.10 -15.23
N ARG A 137 -3.49 -2.58 -14.65
CA ARG A 137 -4.74 -2.81 -15.39
C ARG A 137 -5.25 -1.54 -16.06
N ARG A 138 -5.23 -0.41 -15.35
CA ARG A 138 -5.68 0.86 -15.92
C ARG A 138 -4.76 1.39 -17.01
N LYS A 139 -3.43 1.21 -16.89
CA LYS A 139 -2.48 1.51 -17.98
C LYS A 139 -2.86 0.81 -19.29
N TYR A 140 -3.40 -0.42 -19.20
CA TYR A 140 -3.83 -1.21 -20.35
C TYR A 140 -5.34 -1.10 -20.67
N GLY A 141 -6.05 -0.12 -20.11
CA GLY A 141 -7.44 0.17 -20.45
C GLY A 141 -8.48 -0.79 -19.86
N CYS A 142 -8.11 -1.61 -18.87
CA CYS A 142 -9.07 -2.43 -18.14
C CYS A 142 -9.91 -1.55 -17.19
N THR A 143 -11.23 -1.55 -17.37
CA THR A 143 -12.16 -0.77 -16.53
C THR A 143 -12.99 -1.63 -15.57
N THR A 144 -13.02 -2.95 -15.78
CA THR A 144 -13.85 -3.87 -14.97
C THR A 144 -13.34 -3.97 -13.53
N PRO A 145 -14.18 -3.84 -12.49
CA PRO A 145 -13.83 -4.07 -11.08
C PRO A 145 -13.24 -5.46 -10.80
N LEU A 146 -12.42 -5.61 -9.75
CA LEU A 146 -11.85 -6.91 -9.28
C LEU A 146 -12.78 -7.62 -8.27
N THR A 147 -14.08 -7.36 -8.33
CA THR A 147 -15.03 -7.63 -7.24
C THR A 147 -15.30 -9.10 -6.95
N SER A 148 -14.85 -10.04 -7.78
CA SER A 148 -15.21 -11.45 -7.64
C SER A 148 -14.21 -12.28 -6.82
N GLN A 149 -12.89 -12.08 -6.96
CA GLN A 149 -11.89 -12.97 -6.35
C GLN A 149 -10.54 -12.27 -6.13
N VAL A 150 -10.38 -11.56 -5.00
CA VAL A 150 -9.08 -11.11 -4.50
C VAL A 150 -8.85 -11.81 -3.17
N ASN A 151 -7.67 -12.41 -2.99
CA ASN A 151 -7.26 -13.08 -1.76
C ASN A 151 -5.88 -12.55 -1.35
N VAL A 152 -5.65 -12.19 -0.08
CA VAL A 152 -4.29 -12.17 0.49
C VAL A 152 -4.12 -13.36 1.41
N LEU A 153 -2.97 -14.01 1.27
CA LEU A 153 -2.48 -15.03 2.17
C LEU A 153 -1.32 -14.43 2.93
N ASP A 154 -1.55 -14.08 4.19
CA ASP A 154 -0.53 -13.50 5.06
C ASP A 154 -0.51 -14.24 6.40
N LYS A 155 0.69 -14.40 6.96
CA LYS A 155 0.88 -14.95 8.30
C LYS A 155 0.57 -13.91 9.38
N CYS A 156 0.64 -12.62 9.05
CA CYS A 156 0.49 -11.51 9.99
C CYS A 156 -0.91 -10.90 9.84
N ILE A 157 -1.90 -11.47 10.53
CA ILE A 157 -3.32 -11.08 10.45
C ILE A 157 -3.54 -9.58 10.76
N GLY A 158 -2.67 -8.97 11.58
CA GLY A 158 -2.75 -7.55 11.91
C GLY A 158 -2.75 -6.61 10.70
N TRP A 159 -2.21 -7.04 9.56
CA TRP A 159 -2.28 -6.26 8.32
C TRP A 159 -3.70 -6.00 7.82
N ASN A 160 -4.70 -6.79 8.21
CA ASN A 160 -6.10 -6.57 7.82
C ASN A 160 -6.57 -5.16 8.12
N TRP A 161 -6.23 -4.67 9.32
CA TRP A 161 -6.67 -3.35 9.78
C TRP A 161 -6.00 -2.22 9.01
N SER A 162 -4.82 -2.45 8.46
CA SER A 162 -4.13 -1.44 7.66
C SER A 162 -4.85 -1.17 6.34
N TRP A 163 -5.44 -2.18 5.70
CA TRP A 163 -6.29 -1.97 4.53
C TRP A 163 -7.59 -1.26 4.90
N GLU A 164 -8.26 -1.67 5.97
CA GLU A 164 -9.48 -1.02 6.45
C GLU A 164 -9.24 0.46 6.76
N THR A 165 -8.04 0.79 7.25
CA THR A 165 -7.60 2.16 7.49
C THR A 165 -7.31 2.91 6.19
N LEU A 166 -6.66 2.28 5.21
CA LEU A 166 -6.27 2.91 3.95
C LEU A 166 -7.43 3.11 2.97
N GLN A 167 -8.29 2.10 2.81
CA GLN A 167 -9.30 2.04 1.77
C GLN A 167 -10.21 3.28 1.74
N PRO A 168 -10.70 3.84 2.86
CA PRO A 168 -11.53 5.04 2.86
C PRO A 168 -10.89 6.25 2.17
N PHE A 169 -9.56 6.37 2.21
CA PHE A 169 -8.79 7.48 1.65
C PHE A 169 -8.39 7.28 0.19
N LEU A 170 -8.54 6.07 -0.35
CA LEU A 170 -8.27 5.81 -1.76
C LEU A 170 -9.35 6.45 -2.65
N PRO A 171 -9.03 6.81 -3.90
CA PRO A 171 -10.05 7.29 -4.84
C PRO A 171 -11.08 6.21 -5.21
N ASN A 172 -12.25 6.64 -5.70
CA ASN A 172 -13.40 5.77 -5.98
C ASN A 172 -13.08 4.58 -6.90
N ASN A 173 -12.21 4.80 -7.90
CA ASN A 173 -11.78 3.77 -8.84
C ASN A 173 -10.99 2.63 -8.18
N TYR A 174 -10.49 2.81 -6.95
CA TYR A 174 -9.93 1.74 -6.12
C TYR A 174 -10.97 1.20 -5.13
N ARG A 175 -11.67 2.09 -4.41
CA ARG A 175 -12.63 1.70 -3.36
C ARG A 175 -13.75 0.80 -3.87
N CYS A 176 -14.27 1.11 -5.05
CA CYS A 176 -15.33 0.33 -5.69
C CYS A 176 -14.79 -0.87 -6.47
N ALA A 177 -13.50 -0.88 -6.82
CA ALA A 177 -12.90 -1.92 -7.64
C ALA A 177 -12.31 -3.08 -6.83
N ILE A 178 -11.95 -2.86 -5.56
CA ILE A 178 -11.30 -3.87 -4.70
C ILE A 178 -12.25 -4.22 -3.54
N PRO A 179 -12.62 -5.50 -3.35
CA PRO A 179 -13.53 -5.90 -2.28
C PRO A 179 -12.96 -5.59 -0.89
N ARG A 180 -13.83 -5.30 0.09
CA ARG A 180 -13.45 -5.10 1.51
C ARG A 180 -12.97 -6.39 2.18
N SER A 181 -13.68 -7.48 1.96
CA SER A 181 -13.46 -8.78 2.62
C SER A 181 -12.45 -9.68 1.92
N ALA A 182 -11.82 -9.21 0.85
CA ALA A 182 -10.89 -9.96 0.02
C ALA A 182 -9.53 -10.24 0.68
N ILE A 183 -9.33 -9.77 1.91
CA ILE A 183 -7.98 -9.54 2.37
C ILE A 183 -7.36 -10.67 3.16
N VAL A 184 -8.00 -11.54 3.94
CA VAL A 184 -7.21 -12.68 4.50
C VAL A 184 -8.00 -13.96 4.70
N ASN A 185 -7.48 -15.04 4.10
CA ASN A 185 -7.54 -16.39 4.67
C ASN A 185 -6.20 -16.64 5.37
N SER A 186 -6.23 -16.93 6.67
CA SER A 186 -5.01 -17.28 7.40
C SER A 186 -4.48 -18.62 6.89
N ILE A 187 -3.20 -18.69 6.51
CA ILE A 187 -2.52 -19.97 6.38
C ILE A 187 -2.20 -20.43 7.81
N THR A 188 -3.14 -21.11 8.46
CA THR A 188 -2.86 -21.89 9.65
C THR A 188 -1.98 -23.06 9.23
N GLN A 189 -0.75 -23.10 9.75
CA GLN A 189 0.07 -24.31 9.75
C GLN A 189 -0.44 -25.28 10.81
#